data_AF-A0A923W8N6-F1
#
_entry.id   AF-A0A923W8N6-F1
#
_cell.length_a   1.000
_cell.length_b   1.000
_cell.length_c   1.000
_cell.angle_alpha   90.00
_cell.angle_beta   90.00
_cell.angle_gamma   90.00
#
_symmetry.space_group_name_H-M   'P 1'
#
loop_
_entity.id
_entity.type
_entity.pdbx_description
1 polymer ?
#
loop_
_entity_poly.entity_id
_entity_poly.type
_entity_poly.pdbx_seq_one_letter_code
_entity_poly.pdbx_strand_id
1 'polypeptide(L)'
;MASSPISPSPVSRRKYTAGFKAECVRQVTAGARQADVARAHGVSPTLLARWQRLALTVPDRAETAEIARLRAELRRVEQERDILKKSRAVV
;
A
#
# COMPACT_ATOMS: atom_id res chain seq x y z
N MET A 1 -11.08 -49.51 -24.18
CA MET A 1 -10.23 -48.57 -24.97
C MET A 1 -10.47 -47.16 -24.42
N ALA A 2 -9.37 -46.54 -24.00
CA ALA A 2 -9.15 -45.20 -23.45
C ALA A 2 -10.35 -44.29 -23.10
N SER A 3 -10.57 -44.06 -21.81
CA SER A 3 -11.22 -42.84 -21.31
C SER A 3 -10.31 -41.65 -21.64
N SER A 4 -10.80 -40.70 -22.44
CA SER A 4 -10.08 -39.47 -22.79
C SER A 4 -9.79 -38.62 -21.54
N PRO A 5 -8.55 -38.10 -21.38
CA PRO A 5 -8.22 -37.23 -20.25
C PRO A 5 -8.86 -35.84 -20.45
N ILE A 6 -9.65 -35.41 -19.48
CA ILE A 6 -10.14 -34.02 -19.37
C ILE A 6 -8.91 -33.12 -19.26
N SER A 7 -8.60 -32.38 -20.31
CA SER A 7 -7.55 -31.36 -20.29
C SER A 7 -8.12 -30.11 -19.61
N PRO A 8 -7.58 -29.64 -18.47
CA PRO A 8 -8.03 -28.40 -17.87
C PRO A 8 -7.60 -27.23 -18.75
N SER A 9 -8.56 -26.57 -19.40
CA SER A 9 -8.32 -25.36 -20.16
C SER A 9 -7.85 -24.23 -19.22
N PRO A 10 -6.87 -23.40 -19.63
CA PRO A 10 -6.31 -22.38 -18.75
C PRO A 10 -7.36 -21.29 -18.47
N VAL A 11 -7.77 -21.17 -17.19
CA VAL A 11 -8.68 -20.13 -16.74
C VAL A 11 -8.03 -18.76 -16.95
N SER A 12 -8.52 -18.02 -17.95
CA SER A 12 -8.08 -16.65 -18.22
C SER A 12 -8.41 -15.75 -17.02
N ARG A 13 -7.39 -15.26 -16.33
CA ARG A 13 -7.56 -14.39 -15.16
C ARG A 13 -7.99 -13.00 -15.64
N ARG A 14 -9.16 -12.53 -15.16
CA ARG A 14 -9.61 -11.14 -15.36
C ARG A 14 -8.52 -10.16 -14.95
N LYS A 15 -8.18 -9.23 -15.85
CA LYS A 15 -7.22 -8.15 -15.61
C LYS A 15 -7.98 -6.90 -15.17
N TYR A 16 -7.48 -6.24 -14.13
CA TYR A 16 -8.04 -5.00 -13.61
C TYR A 16 -6.97 -3.89 -13.69
N THR A 17 -7.37 -2.68 -14.05
CA THR A 17 -6.48 -1.51 -14.12
C THR A 17 -6.01 -1.09 -12.73
N ALA A 18 -4.87 -0.39 -12.66
CA ALA A 18 -4.35 0.10 -11.38
C ALA A 18 -5.32 1.06 -10.69
N GLY A 19 -5.92 1.99 -11.45
CA GLY A 19 -6.91 2.95 -10.93
C GLY A 19 -8.15 2.26 -10.36
N PHE A 20 -8.66 1.23 -11.04
CA PHE A 20 -9.81 0.47 -10.54
C PHE A 20 -9.51 -0.25 -9.22
N LYS A 21 -8.33 -0.87 -9.10
CA LYS A 21 -7.90 -1.52 -7.85
C LYS A 21 -7.78 -0.50 -6.72
N ALA A 22 -7.18 0.67 -6.99
CA ALA A 22 -7.00 1.73 -6.02
C ALA A 22 -8.34 2.31 -5.54
N GLU A 23 -9.30 2.51 -6.44
CA GLU A 23 -10.66 2.94 -6.09
C GLU A 23 -11.35 1.95 -5.15
N CYS A 24 -11.34 0.65 -5.48
CA CYS A 24 -11.95 -0.37 -4.63
C CYS A 24 -11.31 -0.42 -3.24
N VAL A 25 -9.98 -0.32 -3.15
CA VAL A 25 -9.27 -0.27 -1.87
C VAL A 25 -9.62 1.01 -1.11
N ARG A 26 -9.65 2.17 -1.78
CA ARG A 26 -10.04 3.45 -1.16
C ARG A 26 -11.41 3.41 -0.52
N GLN A 27 -12.41 2.81 -1.18
CA GLN A 27 -13.76 2.69 -0.61
C GLN A 27 -13.77 1.87 0.68
N VAL A 28 -13.02 0.76 0.71
CA VAL A 28 -12.91 -0.05 1.93
C VAL A 28 -12.16 0.71 3.03
N THR A 29 -11.06 1.38 2.70
CA THR A 29 -10.30 2.21 3.66
C THR A 29 -11.13 3.38 4.21
N ALA A 30 -12.06 3.92 3.41
CA ALA A 30 -13.00 4.95 3.84
C ALA A 30 -14.15 4.42 4.74
N GLY A 31 -14.17 3.12 5.04
CA GLY A 31 -15.12 2.51 5.98
C GLY A 31 -16.23 1.68 5.33
N ALA A 32 -16.27 1.56 4.00
CA ALA A 32 -17.24 0.69 3.35
C ALA A 32 -16.93 -0.79 3.63
N ARG A 33 -17.98 -1.59 3.82
CA ARG A 33 -17.80 -3.04 4.03
C ARG A 33 -17.24 -3.67 2.77
N GLN A 34 -16.15 -4.44 2.92
CA GLN A 34 -15.48 -5.12 1.81
C GLN A 34 -16.43 -6.00 0.97
N ALA A 35 -17.39 -6.68 1.61
CA ALA A 35 -18.36 -7.51 0.90
C ALA A 35 -19.29 -6.69 -0.01
N ASP A 36 -19.69 -5.50 0.43
CA ASP A 36 -20.57 -4.61 -0.33
C ASP A 36 -19.82 -3.96 -1.49
N VAL A 37 -18.58 -3.52 -1.26
CA VAL A 37 -17.69 -3.02 -2.33
C VAL A 37 -17.42 -4.12 -3.36
N ALA A 38 -17.15 -5.35 -2.91
CA ALA A 38 -16.92 -6.49 -3.80
C ALA A 38 -18.15 -6.79 -4.68
N ARG A 39 -19.35 -6.76 -4.09
CA ARG A 39 -20.61 -6.97 -4.81
C ARG A 39 -20.88 -5.83 -5.81
N ALA A 40 -20.71 -4.58 -5.38
CA ALA A 40 -20.96 -3.40 -6.21
C ALA A 40 -20.07 -3.36 -7.46
N HIS A 41 -18.80 -3.77 -7.32
CA HIS A 41 -17.83 -3.75 -8.41
C HIS A 41 -17.65 -5.10 -9.12
N GLY A 42 -18.44 -6.11 -8.76
CA GLY A 42 -18.39 -7.44 -9.39
C GLY A 42 -17.05 -8.17 -9.21
N VAL A 43 -16.32 -7.88 -8.13
CA VAL A 43 -15.03 -8.49 -7.80
C VAL A 43 -15.18 -9.52 -6.68
N SER A 44 -14.28 -10.51 -6.64
CA SER A 44 -14.23 -11.44 -5.52
C SER A 44 -13.78 -10.73 -4.24
N PRO A 45 -14.45 -10.93 -3.08
CA PRO A 45 -14.00 -10.40 -1.80
C PRO A 45 -12.56 -10.80 -1.48
N THR A 46 -12.16 -12.03 -1.78
CA THR A 46 -10.79 -12.54 -1.55
C THR A 46 -9.76 -11.78 -2.38
N LEU A 47 -10.10 -11.43 -3.62
CA LEU A 47 -9.24 -10.63 -4.48
C LEU A 47 -9.10 -9.19 -3.95
N LEU A 48 -10.18 -8.60 -3.47
CA LEU A 48 -10.17 -7.27 -2.86
C LEU A 48 -9.35 -7.24 -1.56
N ALA A 49 -9.45 -8.26 -0.70
CA ALA A 49 -8.57 -8.40 0.46
C ALA A 49 -7.10 -8.45 0.07
N ARG A 50 -6.75 -9.15 -1.01
CA ARG A 50 -5.37 -9.19 -1.51
C ARG A 50 -4.90 -7.80 -1.96
N TRP A 51 -5.74 -7.03 -2.63
CA TRP A 51 -5.39 -5.66 -3.04
C TRP A 51 -5.19 -4.73 -1.85
N GLN A 52 -6.02 -4.84 -0.80
CA GLN A 52 -5.81 -4.08 0.44
C GLN A 52 -4.45 -4.39 1.07
N ARG A 53 -4.09 -5.67 1.20
CA ARG A 53 -2.77 -6.06 1.72
C ARG A 53 -1.63 -5.49 0.89
N LEU A 54 -1.75 -5.56 -0.44
CA LEU A 54 -0.72 -5.01 -1.33
C LEU A 54 -0.61 -3.49 -1.20
N ALA A 55 -1.74 -2.78 -1.08
CA ALA A 55 -1.74 -1.33 -0.88
C ALA A 55 -1.07 -0.92 0.45
N LEU A 56 -1.21 -1.72 1.51
CA LEU A 56 -0.51 -1.48 2.79
C LEU A 56 0.99 -1.74 2.70
N THR A 57 1.43 -2.61 1.79
CA THR A 57 2.86 -2.95 1.64
C THR A 57 3.62 -2.05 0.68
N VAL A 58 2.93 -1.25 -0.15
CA VAL A 58 3.56 -0.34 -1.09
C VAL A 58 3.66 1.03 -0.40
N PRO A 59 4.86 1.50 -0.04
CA PRO A 59 5.03 2.84 0.50
C PRO A 59 4.58 3.85 -0.55
N ASP A 60 3.75 4.83 -0.16
CA ASP A 60 3.49 5.95 -1.04
C ASP A 60 4.81 6.72 -1.25
N ARG A 61 5.24 6.85 -2.50
CA ARG A 61 6.50 7.51 -2.85
C ARG A 61 6.51 8.96 -2.36
N ALA A 62 5.36 9.64 -2.38
CA ALA A 62 5.25 11.00 -1.87
C ALA A 62 5.47 11.03 -0.35
N GLU A 63 4.82 10.15 0.41
CA GLU A 63 5.01 10.01 1.85
C GLU A 63 6.46 9.67 2.20
N THR A 64 7.11 8.78 1.44
CA THR A 64 8.52 8.43 1.71
C THR A 64 9.48 9.61 1.51
N ALA A 65 9.23 10.47 0.53
CA ALA A 65 10.04 11.66 0.28
C ALA A 65 9.86 12.70 1.39
N GLU A 66 8.62 12.90 1.85
CA GLU A 66 8.29 13.77 2.97
C GLU A 66 8.97 13.28 4.26
N ILE A 67 8.86 11.97 4.57
CA ILE A 67 9.53 11.35 5.71
C ILE A 67 11.06 11.54 5.63
N ALA A 68 11.65 11.41 4.45
CA ALA A 68 13.08 11.62 4.26
C ALA A 68 13.50 13.07 4.54
N ARG A 69 12.72 14.05 4.04
CA ARG A 69 12.93 15.48 4.34
C ARG A 69 12.81 15.77 5.83
N LEU A 70 11.74 15.32 6.48
CA LEU A 70 11.51 15.51 7.91
C LEU A 70 12.64 14.91 8.75
N ARG A 71 13.13 13.72 8.39
CA ARG A 71 14.29 13.11 9.06
C ARG A 71 15.59 13.89 8.86
N ALA A 72 15.77 14.55 7.71
CA ALA A 72 16.93 15.40 7.47
C ALA A 72 16.89 16.67 8.34
N GLU A 73 15.71 17.30 8.44
CA GLU A 73 15.52 18.48 9.29
C GLU A 73 15.71 18.16 10.77
N LEU A 74 15.18 17.03 11.25
CA LEU A 74 15.41 16.58 12.62
C LEU A 74 16.90 16.45 12.94
N ARG A 75 17.68 15.80 12.06
CA ARG A 75 19.14 15.66 12.26
C ARG A 75 19.86 17.00 12.29
N ARG A 76 19.41 17.96 11.49
CA ARG A 76 19.98 19.31 11.48
C ARG A 76 19.71 20.03 12.81
N VAL A 77 18.47 20.01 13.27
CA VAL A 77 18.06 20.61 14.56
C VAL A 77 18.80 19.95 15.73
N GLU A 78 18.97 18.63 15.70
CA GLU A 78 19.77 17.91 16.71
C GLU A 78 21.23 18.37 16.73
N GLN A 79 21.86 18.53 15.57
CA GLN A 79 23.25 19.02 15.47
C GLN A 79 23.39 20.46 15.98
N GLU A 80 22.46 21.36 15.61
CA GLU A 80 22.45 22.74 16.10
C GLU A 80 22.35 22.79 17.64
N ARG A 81 21.48 21.95 18.22
CA ARG A 81 21.35 21.81 19.68
C ARG A 81 22.62 21.25 20.32
N ASP A 82 23.25 20.25 19.73
CA ASP A 82 24.48 19.66 20.25
C ASP A 82 25.66 20.63 20.23
N ILE A 83 25.78 21.46 19.20
CA ILE A 83 26.78 22.53 19.13
C ILE A 83 26.55 23.55 20.24
N LEU A 84 25.30 24.02 20.42
CA LEU A 84 24.93 24.96 21.49
C LEU A 84 25.16 24.38 22.90
N LYS A 85 24.91 23.09 23.08
CA LYS A 85 25.17 22.40 24.35
C LYS A 85 26.66 22.28 24.63
N LYS A 86 27.47 21.92 23.62
CA LYS A 86 28.92 21.85 23.73
C LYS A 86 29.52 23.23 24.02
N SER A 87 29.03 24.30 23.39
CA SER A 87 29.55 25.65 23.65
C SER A 87 29.20 26.18 25.05
N ARG A 88 27.98 25.90 25.56
CA ARG A 88 27.62 26.25 26.95
C ARG A 88 28.35 25.43 28.01
N ALA A 89 28.87 24.24 27.67
CA ALA A 89 29.67 23.43 28.58
C ALA A 89 31.15 23.81 28.62
N VAL A 90 31.61 24.65 27.68
CA VAL A 90 33.01 25.11 27.54
C VAL A 90 33.23 26.50 28.18
N VAL A 91 32.19 27.07 28.79
CA VAL A 91 32.25 28.34 29.54
C VAL A 91 32.07 28.09 31.03
#